data_AF-V5J696-F1
#
_entry.id   AF-V5J696-F1
#
_cell.length_a   1.000
_cell.length_b   1.000
_cell.length_c   1.000
_cell.angle_alpha   90.00
_cell.angle_beta   90.00
_cell.angle_gamma   90.00
#
_symmetry.space_group_name_H-M   'P 1'
#
loop_
_entity.id
_entity.type
_entity.pdbx_description
1 polymer ?
#
loop_
_entity_poly.entity_id
_entity_poly.type
_entity_poly.pdbx_seq_one_letter_code
_entity_poly.pdbx_strand_id
1 'polypeptide(L)'
;RDSDCNIYMGCTPYSFCDMNTTPKCNCIKGFVPSNPQGGAMNNTSTECVRKTQLNCKGDGFYWLRNMKLPETSGAIVDKRIGLKECEERCIENCNCTAFANTNIQDGGSGCVLWTRELADIRRYVDAGQDLYVR
;
A
#
# COMPACT_ATOMS: atom_id res chain seq x y z
N ARG A 1 -15.84 -7.10 -18.77
CA ARG A 1 -15.86 -7.38 -17.31
C ARG A 1 -14.60 -6.75 -16.73
N ASP A 2 -14.65 -5.43 -16.53
CA ASP A 2 -13.58 -4.62 -15.93
C ASP A 2 -13.76 -4.53 -14.40
N SER A 3 -14.45 -5.50 -13.82
CA SER A 3 -14.99 -5.43 -12.45
C SER A 3 -14.01 -5.88 -11.38
N ASP A 4 -13.00 -6.68 -11.73
CA ASP A 4 -12.30 -7.49 -10.72
C ASP A 4 -11.46 -6.62 -9.77
N CYS A 5 -10.75 -5.61 -10.28
CA CYS A 5 -10.03 -4.63 -9.44
C CYS A 5 -10.85 -3.40 -9.04
N ASN A 6 -12.15 -3.35 -9.40
CA ASN A 6 -13.06 -2.29 -8.97
C ASN A 6 -13.89 -2.67 -7.73
N ILE A 7 -13.86 -3.95 -7.34
CA ILE A 7 -14.49 -4.42 -6.10
C ILE A 7 -13.73 -3.83 -4.92
N TYR A 8 -14.46 -3.12 -4.05
CA TYR A 8 -13.93 -2.59 -2.80
C TYR A 8 -13.38 -3.74 -1.95
N MET A 9 -12.13 -3.59 -1.49
CA MET A 9 -11.40 -4.65 -0.77
C MET A 9 -11.37 -6.00 -1.53
N GLY A 10 -11.32 -5.97 -2.87
CA GLY A 10 -11.24 -7.18 -3.70
C GLY A 10 -9.99 -8.04 -3.48
N CYS A 11 -8.94 -7.45 -2.91
CA CYS A 11 -7.73 -8.15 -2.47
C CYS A 11 -7.52 -7.96 -0.96
N THR A 12 -6.84 -8.91 -0.32
CA THR A 12 -6.53 -8.89 1.12
C THR A 12 -5.67 -7.69 1.52
N PRO A 13 -5.66 -7.31 2.80
CA PRO A 13 -4.73 -6.30 3.30
C PRO A 13 -3.27 -6.62 2.94
N TYR A 14 -2.47 -5.57 2.76
CA TYR A 14 -1.07 -5.62 2.30
C TYR A 14 -0.86 -6.30 0.94
N SER A 15 -1.91 -6.29 0.12
CA SER A 15 -1.87 -6.68 -1.29
C SER A 15 -2.52 -5.60 -2.15
N PHE A 16 -2.23 -5.64 -3.45
CA PHE A 16 -2.82 -4.73 -4.43
C PHE A 16 -3.36 -5.50 -5.63
N CYS A 17 -4.45 -4.98 -6.21
CA CYS A 17 -5.02 -5.53 -7.44
C CYS A 17 -4.34 -4.95 -8.67
N ASP A 18 -3.93 -5.80 -9.61
CA ASP A 18 -3.37 -5.41 -10.91
C ASP A 18 -4.08 -6.17 -12.03
N MET A 19 -4.71 -5.42 -12.94
CA MET A 19 -5.43 -6.01 -14.08
C MET A 19 -4.50 -6.72 -15.07
N ASN A 20 -3.18 -6.51 -15.00
CA ASN A 20 -2.20 -7.07 -15.93
C ASN A 20 -1.51 -8.33 -15.40
N THR A 21 -1.78 -8.76 -14.16
CA THR A 21 -1.17 -9.96 -13.59
C THR A 21 -2.18 -11.12 -13.48
N THR A 22 -1.65 -12.33 -13.35
CA THR A 22 -2.43 -13.53 -12.99
C THR A 22 -1.62 -14.29 -11.92
N PRO A 23 -2.10 -14.40 -10.67
CA PRO A 23 -3.37 -13.87 -10.14
C PRO A 23 -3.43 -12.33 -10.12
N LYS A 24 -4.65 -11.77 -10.00
CA LYS A 24 -4.88 -10.31 -9.99
C LYS A 24 -4.41 -9.64 -8.70
N CYS A 25 -4.51 -10.34 -7.57
CA CYS A 25 -4.04 -9.85 -6.28
C CYS A 25 -2.57 -10.22 -6.08
N ASN A 26 -1.75 -9.22 -5.77
CA ASN A 26 -0.32 -9.36 -5.57
C ASN A 26 0.05 -8.85 -4.17
N CYS A 27 0.78 -9.64 -3.39
CA CYS A 27 1.34 -9.12 -2.13
C CYS A 27 2.31 -7.97 -2.42
N ILE A 28 2.29 -6.95 -1.56
CA ILE A 28 3.27 -5.87 -1.61
C ILE A 28 4.67 -6.47 -1.36
N LYS A 29 5.71 -5.95 -2.03
CA LYS A 29 7.07 -6.44 -1.82
C LYS A 29 7.45 -6.29 -0.34
N GLY A 30 8.00 -7.35 0.25
CA GLY A 30 8.25 -7.43 1.69
C GLY A 30 7.13 -8.17 2.46
N PHE A 31 6.02 -8.49 1.79
CA PHE A 31 4.96 -9.36 2.28
C PHE A 31 4.92 -10.65 1.46
N VAL A 32 4.43 -11.71 2.08
CA VAL A 32 4.29 -13.05 1.48
C VAL A 32 2.92 -13.63 1.83
N PRO A 33 2.37 -14.54 1.01
CA PRO A 33 1.14 -15.23 1.35
C PRO A 33 1.32 -16.05 2.64
N SER A 34 0.38 -15.97 3.58
CA SER A 34 0.41 -16.70 4.86
C SER A 34 0.38 -18.22 4.68
N ASN A 35 -0.25 -18.71 3.60
CA ASN A 35 -0.27 -20.13 3.24
C ASN A 35 0.17 -20.34 1.78
N PRO A 36 1.47 -20.58 1.53
CA PRO A 36 1.99 -20.81 0.18
C PRO A 36 1.44 -22.06 -0.51
N GLN A 37 1.02 -23.07 0.26
CA GLN A 37 0.60 -24.38 -0.27
C GLN A 37 -0.90 -24.44 -0.65
N GLY A 38 -1.72 -23.48 -0.19
CA GLY A 38 -3.16 -23.44 -0.49
C GLY A 38 -3.53 -22.81 -1.85
N GLY A 39 -2.54 -22.30 -2.60
CA GLY A 39 -2.77 -21.32 -3.67
C GLY A 39 -2.98 -21.85 -5.09
N ALA A 40 -3.04 -23.17 -5.30
CA ALA A 40 -3.21 -23.72 -6.66
C ALA A 40 -4.65 -24.11 -7.03
N MET A 41 -5.60 -24.10 -6.08
CA MET A 41 -6.89 -24.77 -6.32
C MET A 41 -8.18 -24.01 -6.09
N ASN A 42 -8.20 -22.80 -5.51
CA ASN A 42 -9.44 -22.00 -5.51
C ASN A 42 -9.19 -20.55 -5.12
N ASN A 43 -10.09 -19.68 -5.57
CA ASN A 43 -10.17 -18.21 -5.43
C ASN A 43 -10.22 -17.68 -3.97
N THR A 44 -9.53 -18.29 -3.03
CA THR A 44 -9.41 -17.82 -1.65
C THR A 44 -8.24 -16.86 -1.55
N SER A 45 -8.56 -15.58 -1.39
CA SER A 45 -7.60 -14.50 -1.19
C SER A 45 -6.65 -14.90 -0.05
N THR A 46 -5.38 -15.16 -0.37
CA THR A 46 -4.40 -15.51 0.66
C THR A 46 -3.96 -14.22 1.33
N GLU A 47 -4.03 -14.19 2.66
CA GLU A 47 -3.59 -13.05 3.45
C GLU A 47 -2.10 -12.80 3.22
N CYS A 48 -1.71 -11.53 3.02
CA CYS A 48 -0.32 -11.16 2.86
C CYS A 48 0.25 -10.72 4.21
N VAL A 49 1.22 -11.49 4.71
CA VAL A 49 1.89 -11.23 5.99
C VAL A 49 3.29 -10.70 5.75
N ARG A 50 3.74 -9.80 6.63
CA ARG A 50 5.07 -9.20 6.52
C ARG A 50 6.16 -10.29 6.67
N LYS A 51 7.12 -10.30 5.76
CA LYS A 51 8.21 -11.29 5.73
C LYS A 51 9.24 -11.09 6.83
N THR A 52 9.48 -9.84 7.22
CA THR A 52 10.50 -9.45 8.19
C THR A 52 9.89 -8.53 9.24
N GLN A 53 10.17 -8.79 10.51
CA GLN A 53 9.69 -7.96 11.60
C GLN A 53 10.30 -6.54 11.51
N LEU A 54 9.47 -5.53 11.77
CA LEU A 54 9.88 -4.14 11.78
C LEU A 54 10.76 -3.83 13.01
N ASN A 55 11.74 -2.94 12.82
CA ASN A 55 12.60 -2.42 13.88
C ASN A 55 12.30 -0.94 14.22
N CYS A 56 11.22 -0.40 13.66
CA CYS A 56 10.80 1.00 13.75
C CYS A 56 11.85 1.96 13.14
N LYS A 57 12.83 2.42 13.91
CA LYS A 57 13.72 3.52 13.50
C LYS A 57 14.70 3.17 12.38
N GLY A 58 14.97 1.89 12.15
CA GLY A 58 15.83 1.41 11.07
C GLY A 58 15.05 0.82 9.90
N ASP A 59 13.73 1.02 9.84
CA ASP A 59 12.91 0.52 8.75
C ASP A 59 13.11 1.38 7.51
N GLY A 60 13.02 0.74 6.35
CA GLY A 60 13.00 1.43 5.07
C GLY A 60 11.59 1.48 4.49
N PHE A 61 11.47 2.05 3.30
CA PHE A 61 10.20 2.10 2.58
C PHE A 61 10.34 1.48 1.20
N TYR A 62 9.34 0.66 0.85
CA TYR A 62 9.16 0.19 -0.51
C TYR A 62 8.24 1.14 -1.27
N TRP A 63 8.72 1.59 -2.43
CA TRP A 63 8.01 2.50 -3.30
C TRP A 63 7.13 1.74 -4.29
N LEU A 64 5.81 1.92 -4.17
CA LEU A 64 4.81 1.48 -5.13
C LEU A 64 4.38 2.65 -6.02
N ARG A 65 4.49 2.47 -7.34
CA ARG A 65 4.10 3.46 -8.35
C ARG A 65 2.74 3.16 -8.97
N ASN A 66 2.06 4.21 -9.42
CA ASN A 66 0.78 4.12 -10.13
C ASN A 66 -0.34 3.52 -9.29
N MET A 67 -0.39 3.87 -8.01
CA MET A 67 -1.34 3.30 -7.06
C MET A 67 -2.60 4.17 -6.93
N LYS A 68 -3.76 3.51 -6.85
CA LYS A 68 -4.86 3.98 -6.02
C LYS A 68 -4.39 3.85 -4.57
N LEU A 69 -4.41 4.95 -3.83
CA LEU A 69 -4.03 4.93 -2.42
C LEU A 69 -4.96 4.01 -1.61
N PRO A 70 -4.45 3.43 -0.51
CA PRO A 70 -5.29 2.66 0.39
C PRO A 70 -6.44 3.51 0.94
N GLU A 71 -7.48 2.84 1.41
CA GLU A 71 -8.53 3.51 2.17
C GLU A 71 -7.94 4.38 3.30
N THR A 72 -8.47 5.58 3.47
CA THR A 72 -7.92 6.59 4.38
C THR A 72 -8.58 6.60 5.77
N SER A 73 -9.33 5.55 6.12
CA SER A 73 -9.97 5.42 7.44
C SER A 73 -8.93 5.36 8.56
N GLY A 74 -8.84 6.45 9.34
CA GLY A 74 -7.83 6.60 10.40
C GLY A 74 -6.45 7.06 9.91
N ALA A 75 -6.34 7.52 8.66
CA ALA A 75 -5.13 8.17 8.16
C ALA A 75 -4.98 9.58 8.75
N ILE A 76 -3.73 10.00 8.95
CA ILE A 76 -3.38 11.34 9.44
C ILE A 76 -2.97 12.18 8.23
N VAL A 77 -3.53 13.38 8.09
CA VAL A 77 -3.29 14.25 6.93
C VAL A 77 -2.72 15.59 7.37
N ASP A 78 -1.60 16.01 6.77
CA ASP A 78 -1.02 17.35 6.95
C ASP A 78 -0.62 17.93 5.59
N LYS A 79 -1.41 18.88 5.08
CA LYS A 79 -1.19 19.47 3.74
C LYS A 79 -0.03 20.47 3.70
N ARG A 80 0.53 20.85 4.85
CA ARG A 80 1.53 21.92 4.95
C ARG A 80 2.96 21.42 4.73
N ILE A 81 3.17 20.12 4.86
CA ILE A 81 4.50 19.52 4.83
C ILE A 81 4.74 18.79 3.50
N GLY A 82 6.01 18.63 3.15
CA GLY A 82 6.42 17.89 1.95
C GLY A 82 6.67 16.41 2.23
N LEU A 83 6.94 15.66 1.16
CA LEU A 83 7.17 14.22 1.21
C LEU A 83 8.32 13.82 2.14
N LYS A 84 9.41 14.59 2.16
CA LYS A 84 10.57 14.31 3.03
C LYS A 84 10.21 14.34 4.52
N GLU A 85 9.50 15.39 4.95
CA GLU A 85 9.05 15.49 6.35
C GLU A 85 7.99 14.43 6.65
N CYS A 86 7.18 14.03 5.65
CA CYS A 86 6.23 12.93 5.78
C CYS A 86 6.94 11.60 6.08
N GLU A 87 8.05 11.31 5.39
CA GLU A 87 8.91 10.16 5.63
C GLU A 87 9.49 10.18 7.06
N GLU A 88 10.08 11.31 7.48
CA GLU A 88 10.64 11.49 8.81
C GLU A 88 9.59 11.24 9.91
N ARG A 89 8.38 11.78 9.75
CA ARG A 89 7.26 11.55 10.68
C ARG A 89 6.82 10.09 10.71
N CYS A 90 6.86 9.39 9.57
CA CYS A 90 6.51 7.98 9.51
C CYS A 90 7.57 7.10 10.19
N ILE A 91 8.86 7.40 10.00
CA ILE A 91 9.97 6.70 10.69
C ILE A 91 9.82 6.82 12.21
N GLU A 92 9.58 8.04 12.71
CA GLU A 92 9.43 8.31 14.15
C GLU A 92 8.17 7.72 14.77
N ASN A 93 7.12 7.49 13.98
CA ASN A 93 5.90 6.83 14.44
C ASN A 93 5.97 5.33 14.17
N CYS A 94 6.27 4.50 15.17
CA CYS A 94 6.38 3.04 15.02
C CYS A 94 5.09 2.34 14.55
N ASN A 95 3.93 3.00 14.63
CA ASN A 95 2.67 2.48 14.12
C ASN A 95 2.42 2.88 12.66
N CYS A 96 3.24 3.76 12.08
CA CYS A 96 3.10 4.14 10.68
C CYS A 96 3.38 2.93 9.78
N THR A 97 2.46 2.64 8.86
CA THR A 97 2.54 1.52 7.91
C THR A 97 2.82 1.99 6.49
N ALA A 98 2.42 3.21 6.12
CA ALA A 98 2.74 3.82 4.84
C ALA A 98 2.58 5.34 4.87
N PHE A 99 3.12 6.00 3.85
CA PHE A 99 2.87 7.42 3.59
C PHE A 99 2.80 7.75 2.09
N ALA A 100 2.23 8.90 1.77
CA ALA A 100 2.17 9.44 0.40
C ALA A 100 1.96 10.96 0.42
N ASN A 101 2.12 11.61 -0.75
CA ASN A 101 1.65 12.98 -0.94
C ASN A 101 0.12 13.02 -0.96
N THR A 102 -0.46 14.19 -0.62
CA THR A 102 -1.92 14.40 -0.75
C THR A 102 -2.32 14.98 -2.09
N ASN A 103 -1.39 15.69 -2.75
CA ASN A 103 -1.54 16.26 -4.08
C ASN A 103 -0.31 15.88 -4.91
N ILE A 104 -0.51 15.51 -6.16
CA ILE A 104 0.55 15.11 -7.11
C ILE A 104 0.95 16.23 -8.07
N GLN A 105 0.27 17.39 -8.03
CA GLN A 105 0.61 18.56 -8.84
C GLN A 105 1.94 19.18 -8.39
N ASP A 106 2.62 19.88 -9.32
CA ASP A 106 3.81 20.69 -9.07
C ASP A 106 4.94 19.97 -8.30
N GLY A 107 5.15 18.68 -8.59
CA GLY A 107 6.17 17.86 -7.92
C GLY A 107 5.72 17.22 -6.60
N GLY A 108 4.47 17.43 -6.21
CA GLY A 108 3.82 16.77 -5.08
C GLY A 108 3.86 17.58 -3.79
N SER A 109 2.76 17.58 -3.03
CA SER A 109 2.65 18.29 -1.75
C SER A 109 1.69 17.65 -0.76
N GLY A 110 1.87 18.02 0.50
CA GLY A 110 1.14 17.49 1.64
C GLY A 110 1.54 16.07 1.99
N CYS A 111 1.02 15.58 3.10
CA CYS A 111 1.36 14.29 3.66
C CYS A 111 0.09 13.57 4.10
N VAL A 112 0.00 12.29 3.76
CA VAL A 112 -0.94 11.35 4.33
C VAL A 112 -0.16 10.18 4.93
N LEU A 113 -0.46 9.83 6.18
CA LEU A 113 0.16 8.74 6.94
C LEU A 113 -0.91 7.70 7.28
N TRP A 114 -0.63 6.43 7.00
CA TRP A 114 -1.44 5.31 7.47
C TRP A 114 -0.83 4.71 8.73
N THR A 115 -1.68 4.34 9.69
CA THR A 115 -1.28 3.68 10.95
C THR A 115 -1.97 2.33 11.16
N ARG A 116 -2.77 1.92 10.17
CA ARG A 116 -3.53 0.67 10.16
C ARG A 116 -3.10 -0.17 8.96
N GLU A 117 -3.75 -1.31 8.80
CA GLU A 117 -3.54 -2.16 7.64
C GLU A 117 -3.86 -1.42 6.35
N LEU A 118 -3.09 -1.72 5.30
CA LEU A 118 -3.27 -1.11 4.00
C LEU A 118 -4.21 -1.99 3.19
N ALA A 119 -5.40 -1.46 2.86
CA ALA A 119 -6.43 -2.18 2.13
C ALA A 119 -6.96 -1.37 0.94
N ASP A 120 -7.68 -2.04 0.03
CA ASP A 120 -8.32 -1.42 -1.14
C ASP A 120 -7.34 -0.74 -2.13
N ILE A 121 -6.14 -1.31 -2.25
CA ILE A 121 -5.06 -0.82 -3.12
C ILE A 121 -5.21 -1.41 -4.52
N ARG A 122 -4.98 -0.58 -5.53
CA ARG A 122 -4.98 -0.99 -6.95
C ARG A 122 -3.83 -0.34 -7.69
N ARG A 123 -3.26 -1.07 -8.64
CA ARG A 123 -2.35 -0.51 -9.64
C ARG A 123 -3.08 -0.09 -10.91
N TYR A 124 -2.74 1.09 -11.40
CA TYR A 124 -3.08 1.58 -12.73
C TYR A 124 -1.89 1.41 -13.69
N VAL A 125 -2.17 1.38 -14.99
CA VAL A 125 -1.12 1.32 -16.02
C VAL A 125 -0.40 2.66 -16.10
N ASP A 126 -1.14 3.75 -16.32
CA ASP A 126 -0.59 5.08 -16.61
C ASP A 126 -1.19 6.20 -15.73
N ALA A 127 -1.73 5.86 -14.56
CA ALA A 127 -2.37 6.79 -13.64
C ALA A 127 -1.98 6.50 -12.18
N GLY A 128 -2.66 7.14 -11.23
CA GLY A 128 -2.43 6.93 -9.80
C GLY A 128 -1.29 7.77 -9.24
N GLN A 129 -0.79 7.37 -8.08
CA GLN A 129 0.25 8.10 -7.36
C GLN A 129 1.19 7.15 -6.63
N ASP A 130 2.24 7.72 -6.05
CA ASP A 130 3.24 6.99 -5.30
C ASP A 130 2.76 6.70 -3.87
N LEU A 131 2.96 5.46 -3.43
CA LEU A 131 2.73 5.00 -2.06
C LEU A 131 4.03 4.41 -1.52
N TYR A 132 4.46 4.87 -0.35
CA TYR A 132 5.66 4.41 0.33
C TYR A 132 5.25 3.53 1.50
N VAL A 133 5.46 2.23 1.38
CA VAL A 133 5.06 1.23 2.38
C VAL A 133 6.26 0.87 3.24
N ARG A 134 6.12 0.99 4.57
CA ARG A 134 7.14 0.57 5.52
C ARG A 134 7.32 -0.94 5.48
#